data_AF-A0A9N8F0J7-F1
#
_entry.id   AF-A0A9N8F0J7-F1
#
_cell.length_a   1.000
_cell.length_b   1.000
_cell.length_c   1.000
_cell.angle_alpha   90.00
_cell.angle_beta   90.00
_cell.angle_gamma   90.00
#
_symmetry.space_group_name_H-M   'P 1'
#
loop_
_entity.id
_entity.type
_entity.pdbx_description
1 polymer ?
#
loop_
_entity_poly.entity_id
_entity_poly.type
_entity_poly.pdbx_seq_one_letter_code
_entity_poly.pdbx_strand_id
1 'polypeptide(L)'
;MVLQAGREEYMLGGAGRIVEMDEGKFGKRKDNRGRCVNADWVFGMVERGGERKMALAVVPNRKADTLLPLITAFVLPGTTIHTDMHGGYNKIEEQEGYGYTHKRLCHKYEFVAQDGTHTQTIEGNWRVLKKNVPESKREGSDLQEYLYECMWRRKHTNDLWASFMVGLASLRYRPADIDRLWDYRELVDDPDNWDPEDDSDSSDDCSLSADSSVSEISVSDPSSDYMVI
;
A
#
# COMPACT_ATOMS: atom_id res chain seq x y z
N MET A 1 -10.30 -9.13 7.04
CA MET A 1 -10.50 -8.93 5.59
C MET A 1 -9.68 -9.97 4.84
N VAL A 2 -10.31 -10.89 4.11
CA VAL A 2 -9.58 -11.90 3.29
C VAL A 2 -10.04 -11.72 1.86
N LEU A 3 -9.18 -11.15 1.01
CA LEU A 3 -9.39 -11.06 -0.43
C LEU A 3 -8.76 -12.30 -1.08
N GLN A 4 -9.56 -13.30 -1.45
CA GLN A 4 -9.07 -14.53 -2.08
C GLN A 4 -9.24 -14.54 -3.61
N ALA A 5 -10.04 -13.65 -4.19
CA ALA A 5 -10.13 -13.43 -5.63
C ALA A 5 -9.42 -12.12 -6.00
N GLY A 6 -8.38 -12.19 -6.85
CA GLY A 6 -7.62 -11.01 -7.32
C GLY A 6 -6.12 -11.02 -7.00
N ARG A 7 -5.59 -12.03 -6.29
CA ARG A 7 -4.17 -12.08 -5.86
C ARG A 7 -3.17 -11.96 -7.01
N GLU A 8 -3.44 -12.58 -8.16
CA GLU A 8 -2.53 -12.56 -9.32
C GLU A 8 -2.32 -11.17 -9.93
N GLU A 9 -3.33 -10.31 -9.88
CA GLU A 9 -3.25 -8.95 -10.45
C GLU A 9 -2.22 -8.08 -9.72
N TYR A 10 -1.98 -8.40 -8.44
CA TYR A 10 -1.03 -7.71 -7.57
C TYR A 10 0.33 -8.42 -7.48
N MET A 11 0.49 -9.56 -8.15
CA MET A 11 1.80 -10.22 -8.22
C MET A 11 2.69 -9.52 -9.24
N LEU A 12 3.99 -9.54 -8.94
CA LEU A 12 5.04 -8.93 -9.74
C LEU A 12 5.75 -9.96 -10.60
N GLY A 13 6.17 -9.55 -11.79
CA GLY A 13 7.08 -10.33 -12.60
C GLY A 13 6.41 -11.46 -13.38
N GLY A 14 7.09 -12.61 -13.42
CA GLY A 14 6.79 -13.77 -14.25
C GLY A 14 7.91 -14.06 -15.26
N ALA A 15 7.76 -15.14 -16.03
CA ALA A 15 8.73 -15.53 -17.04
C ALA A 15 9.01 -14.38 -18.03
N GLY A 16 10.29 -14.04 -18.21
CA GLY A 16 10.73 -12.94 -19.08
C GLY A 16 10.55 -11.53 -18.49
N ARG A 17 10.07 -11.41 -17.25
CA ARG A 17 9.96 -10.13 -16.52
C ARG A 17 11.10 -9.96 -15.54
N ILE A 18 11.40 -8.69 -15.25
CA ILE A 18 12.44 -8.29 -14.31
C ILE A 18 11.79 -7.55 -13.14
N VAL A 19 12.15 -7.92 -11.92
CA VAL A 19 11.76 -7.22 -10.69
C VAL A 19 13.01 -6.72 -9.98
N GLU A 20 13.07 -5.42 -9.71
CA GLU A 20 14.11 -4.80 -8.88
C GLU A 20 13.64 -4.79 -7.42
N MET A 21 14.53 -5.11 -6.48
CA MET A 21 14.23 -5.13 -5.05
C MET A 21 15.31 -4.42 -4.24
N ASP A 22 14.88 -3.73 -3.18
CA ASP A 22 15.77 -3.00 -2.27
C ASP A 22 15.08 -2.76 -0.93
N GLU A 23 15.86 -2.37 0.08
CA GLU A 23 15.38 -1.98 1.41
C GLU A 23 15.62 -0.49 1.70
N GLY A 24 14.53 0.24 1.92
CA GLY A 24 14.56 1.63 2.33
C GLY A 24 14.32 1.79 3.83
N LYS A 25 15.23 2.44 4.56
CA LYS A 25 14.92 2.88 5.94
C LYS A 25 14.12 4.19 5.93
N PHE A 26 12.97 4.21 6.61
CA PHE A 26 12.01 5.33 6.59
C PHE A 26 12.16 6.34 7.73
N GLY A 27 13.24 6.28 8.49
CA GLY A 27 13.63 7.36 9.39
C GLY A 27 15.14 7.42 9.51
N LYS A 28 15.69 8.63 9.54
CA LYS A 28 17.12 8.84 9.74
C LYS A 28 17.28 10.01 10.70
N ARG A 29 18.20 9.85 11.65
CA ARG A 29 18.74 10.99 12.39
C ARG A 29 19.30 12.02 11.41
N LYS A 30 19.04 13.30 11.67
CA LYS A 30 19.78 14.36 10.98
C LYS A 30 21.26 14.21 11.32
N ASP A 31 22.09 13.92 10.32
CA ASP A 31 23.55 13.78 10.44
C ASP A 31 24.05 12.76 11.49
N ASN A 32 23.26 11.72 11.79
CA ASN A 32 23.50 10.77 12.89
C ASN A 32 23.64 11.44 14.29
N ARG A 33 23.22 12.70 14.43
CA ARG A 33 23.24 13.48 15.67
C ARG A 33 21.80 13.71 16.18
N GLY A 34 21.66 13.98 17.48
CA GLY A 34 20.36 14.29 18.11
C GLY A 34 19.53 13.06 18.53
N ARG A 35 18.22 13.23 18.71
CA ARG A 35 17.29 12.21 19.25
C ARG A 35 17.37 10.88 18.47
N CYS A 36 17.41 9.74 19.16
CA CYS A 36 17.22 8.43 18.50
C CYS A 36 15.83 8.43 17.87
N VAL A 37 15.76 8.23 16.55
CA VAL A 37 14.49 8.02 15.86
C VAL A 37 14.41 6.53 15.59
N ASN A 38 13.41 5.88 16.16
CA ASN A 38 13.01 4.54 15.75
C ASN A 38 12.50 4.65 14.32
N ALA A 39 13.01 3.79 13.46
CA ALA A 39 12.82 3.96 12.03
C ALA A 39 12.70 2.59 11.41
N ASP A 40 11.52 2.37 10.84
CA ASP A 40 11.18 1.09 10.26
C ASP A 40 11.88 0.89 8.92
N TRP A 41 12.12 -0.38 8.62
CA TRP A 41 12.59 -0.80 7.32
C TRP A 41 11.38 -1.05 6.43
N VAL A 42 11.48 -0.61 5.19
CA VAL A 42 10.50 -0.93 4.15
C VAL A 42 11.23 -1.75 3.10
N PHE A 43 10.71 -2.94 2.82
CA PHE A 43 11.13 -3.75 1.70
C PHE A 43 10.28 -3.40 0.48
N GLY A 44 10.93 -3.05 -0.62
CA GLY A 44 10.26 -2.63 -1.85
C GLY A 44 10.65 -3.51 -3.02
N MET A 45 9.65 -3.83 -3.85
CA MET A 45 9.80 -4.61 -5.07
C MET A 45 9.09 -3.85 -6.19
N VAL A 46 9.73 -3.67 -7.34
CA VAL A 46 9.16 -2.95 -8.48
C VAL A 46 9.43 -3.70 -9.78
N GLU A 47 8.38 -3.89 -10.59
CA GLU A 47 8.54 -4.48 -11.92
C GLU A 47 9.17 -3.46 -12.88
N ARG A 48 10.16 -3.91 -13.66
CA ARG A 48 10.82 -3.11 -14.68
C ARG A 48 10.02 -3.19 -15.99
N GLY A 49 9.68 -2.01 -16.53
CA GLY A 49 8.89 -1.89 -17.76
C GLY A 49 7.40 -2.17 -17.56
N GLY A 50 6.59 -1.87 -18.58
CA GLY A 50 5.15 -2.14 -18.59
C GLY A 50 4.33 -1.34 -17.56
N GLU A 51 3.79 -2.04 -16.55
CA GLU A 51 2.61 -1.63 -15.76
C GLU A 51 2.94 -0.88 -14.46
N ARG A 52 4.18 -0.42 -14.25
CA ARG A 52 4.62 0.31 -13.05
C ARG A 52 4.22 -0.39 -11.72
N LYS A 53 4.00 -1.71 -11.72
CA LYS A 53 3.60 -2.46 -10.52
C LYS A 53 4.68 -2.39 -9.44
N MET A 54 4.24 -2.31 -8.19
CA MET A 54 5.10 -2.19 -7.03
C MET A 54 4.45 -2.84 -5.82
N ALA A 55 5.26 -3.51 -5.01
CA ALA A 55 4.90 -3.99 -3.68
C ALA A 55 5.82 -3.35 -2.63
N LEU A 56 5.24 -2.91 -1.51
CA LEU A 56 5.91 -2.24 -0.40
C LEU A 56 5.41 -2.87 0.91
N ALA A 57 6.34 -3.33 1.74
CA ALA A 57 6.05 -3.93 3.02
C ALA A 57 6.95 -3.36 4.11
N VAL A 58 6.36 -2.92 5.22
CA VAL A 58 7.11 -2.62 6.45
C VAL A 58 7.64 -3.94 7.01
N VAL A 59 8.94 -3.99 7.26
CA VAL A 59 9.62 -5.19 7.76
C VAL A 59 10.39 -4.87 9.05
N PRO A 60 10.42 -5.80 10.02
CA PRO A 60 11.14 -5.59 11.28
C PRO A 60 12.66 -5.55 11.07
N ASN A 61 13.15 -6.22 10.02
CA ASN A 61 14.57 -6.29 9.68
C ASN A 61 14.76 -6.75 8.22
N ARG A 62 16.01 -6.67 7.75
CA ARG A 62 16.44 -7.04 6.39
C ARG A 62 17.09 -8.44 6.31
N LYS A 63 16.70 -9.38 7.18
CA LYS A 63 17.26 -10.74 7.17
C LYS A 63 16.54 -11.59 6.13
N ALA A 64 17.24 -12.60 5.61
CA ALA A 64 16.69 -13.58 4.68
C ALA A 64 15.34 -14.17 5.15
N ASP A 65 15.24 -14.55 6.43
CA ASP A 65 14.03 -15.12 7.02
C ASP A 65 12.81 -14.19 6.97
N THR A 66 13.03 -12.87 6.84
CA THR A 66 11.97 -11.87 6.68
C THR A 66 11.70 -11.58 5.21
N LEU A 67 12.74 -11.50 4.37
CA LEU A 67 12.61 -11.08 2.97
C LEU A 67 12.14 -12.19 2.04
N LEU A 68 12.68 -13.41 2.18
CA LEU A 68 12.37 -14.53 1.28
C LEU A 68 10.88 -14.92 1.27
N PRO A 69 10.17 -14.98 2.42
CA PRO A 69 8.72 -15.23 2.41
C PRO A 69 7.92 -14.13 1.71
N LEU A 70 8.38 -12.88 1.77
CA LEU A 70 7.73 -11.77 1.07
C LEU A 70 7.96 -11.88 -0.44
N ILE A 71 9.18 -12.22 -0.87
CA ILE A 71 9.49 -12.45 -2.29
C ILE A 71 8.57 -13.52 -2.86
N THR A 72 8.47 -14.68 -2.21
CA THR A 72 7.62 -15.78 -2.67
C THR A 72 6.12 -15.46 -2.60
N ALA A 73 5.69 -14.58 -1.68
CA ALA A 73 4.30 -14.17 -1.59
C ALA A 73 3.85 -13.22 -2.71
N PHE A 74 4.76 -12.36 -3.21
CA PHE A 74 4.44 -11.26 -4.13
C PHE A 74 5.04 -11.40 -5.53
N VAL A 75 5.97 -12.32 -5.76
CA VAL A 75 6.68 -12.46 -7.04
C VAL A 75 6.33 -13.79 -7.70
N LEU A 76 6.03 -13.74 -9.00
CA LEU A 76 5.67 -14.93 -9.76
C LEU A 76 6.90 -15.80 -10.07
N PRO A 77 6.75 -17.13 -10.13
CA PRO A 77 7.79 -18.03 -10.60
C PRO A 77 8.38 -17.64 -11.98
N GLY A 78 9.65 -17.96 -12.20
CA GLY A 78 10.40 -17.66 -13.43
C GLY A 78 10.85 -16.20 -13.59
N THR A 79 10.66 -15.37 -12.57
CA THR A 79 11.08 -13.96 -12.57
C THR A 79 12.60 -13.82 -12.51
N THR A 80 13.15 -12.86 -13.26
CA THR A 80 14.51 -12.38 -13.06
C THR A 80 14.52 -11.28 -12.00
N ILE A 81 15.26 -11.48 -10.91
CA ILE A 81 15.31 -10.57 -9.77
C ILE A 81 16.64 -9.82 -9.79
N HIS A 82 16.59 -8.49 -9.66
CA HIS A 82 17.74 -7.61 -9.53
C HIS A 82 17.81 -7.04 -8.11
N THR A 83 18.92 -7.27 -7.41
CA THR A 83 19.17 -6.67 -6.09
C THR A 83 20.59 -6.12 -5.99
N ASP A 84 20.86 -5.42 -4.88
CA ASP A 84 22.24 -5.15 -4.45
C ASP A 84 22.93 -6.43 -3.92
N MET A 85 24.12 -6.28 -3.33
CA MET A 85 24.88 -7.39 -2.73
C MET A 85 24.55 -7.66 -1.26
N HIS A 86 23.36 -7.31 -0.77
CA HIS A 86 22.97 -7.64 0.59
C HIS A 86 22.82 -9.16 0.80
N GLY A 87 23.40 -9.67 1.88
CA GLY A 87 23.45 -11.11 2.15
C GLY A 87 22.09 -11.77 2.42
N GLY A 88 21.04 -10.99 2.69
CA GLY A 88 19.66 -11.45 2.84
C GLY A 88 19.08 -12.05 1.56
N TYR A 89 19.65 -11.69 0.40
CA TYR A 89 19.21 -12.15 -0.91
C TYR A 89 19.93 -13.41 -1.41
N ASN A 90 20.90 -13.93 -0.66
CA ASN A 90 21.77 -15.03 -1.14
C ASN A 90 21.01 -16.32 -1.50
N LYS A 91 19.81 -16.54 -0.92
CA LYS A 91 19.02 -17.76 -1.11
C LYS A 91 17.80 -17.58 -2.01
N ILE A 92 17.78 -16.54 -2.84
CA ILE A 92 16.67 -16.30 -3.79
C ILE A 92 16.56 -17.46 -4.79
N GLU A 93 17.66 -17.90 -5.39
CA GLU A 93 17.65 -18.99 -6.38
C GLU A 93 17.36 -20.36 -5.74
N GLU A 94 17.55 -20.50 -4.44
CA GLU A 94 17.28 -21.71 -3.66
C GLU A 94 15.78 -21.87 -3.31
N GLN A 95 14.92 -20.93 -3.68
CA GLN A 95 13.47 -21.05 -3.43
C GLN A 95 12.85 -22.11 -4.35
N GLU A 96 12.68 -23.33 -3.81
CA GLU A 96 12.13 -24.48 -4.54
C GLU A 96 10.75 -24.18 -5.15
N GLY A 97 10.55 -24.60 -6.40
CA GLY A 97 9.30 -24.42 -7.13
C GLY A 97 9.10 -23.04 -7.77
N TYR A 98 9.96 -22.06 -7.49
CA TYR A 98 9.84 -20.71 -8.08
C TYR A 98 10.74 -20.49 -9.29
N GLY A 99 11.93 -21.11 -9.35
CA GLY A 99 12.83 -20.99 -10.51
C GLY A 99 13.26 -19.54 -10.80
N TYR A 100 13.55 -18.77 -9.75
CA TYR A 100 14.05 -17.40 -9.90
C TYR A 100 15.45 -17.37 -10.52
N THR A 101 15.73 -16.32 -11.31
CA THR A 101 17.08 -15.99 -11.75
C THR A 101 17.55 -14.75 -10.99
N HIS A 102 18.64 -14.82 -10.24
CA HIS A 102 19.09 -13.70 -9.41
C HIS A 102 20.32 -12.99 -10.00
N LYS A 103 20.16 -11.70 -10.31
CA LYS A 103 21.27 -10.83 -10.71
C LYS A 103 21.59 -9.83 -9.60
N ARG A 104 22.87 -9.72 -9.27
CA ARG A 104 23.38 -8.88 -8.18
C ARG A 104 24.23 -7.76 -8.75
N LEU A 105 24.01 -6.55 -8.24
CA LEU A 105 24.80 -5.37 -8.56
C LEU A 105 25.62 -4.94 -7.34
N CYS A 106 26.91 -4.69 -7.52
CA CYS A 106 27.74 -4.07 -6.50
C CYS A 106 27.89 -2.56 -6.74
N HIS A 107 27.15 -1.74 -6.01
CA HIS A 107 27.20 -0.27 -6.15
C HIS A 107 28.57 0.35 -5.85
N LYS A 108 29.49 -0.39 -5.22
CA LYS A 108 30.86 0.06 -4.99
C LYS A 108 31.68 0.15 -6.27
N TYR A 109 31.37 -0.71 -7.25
CA TYR A 109 32.18 -0.88 -8.45
C TYR A 109 31.44 -0.42 -9.71
N GLU A 110 30.13 -0.64 -9.78
CA GLU A 110 29.35 -0.42 -11.00
C GLU A 110 27.94 0.10 -10.66
N PHE A 111 27.50 1.14 -11.37
CA PHE A 111 26.12 1.65 -11.32
C PHE A 111 25.17 0.91 -12.26
N VAL A 112 25.73 0.29 -13.29
CA VAL A 112 25.06 -0.58 -14.27
C VAL A 112 26.08 -1.66 -14.61
N ALA A 113 25.68 -2.93 -14.46
CA ALA A 113 26.55 -4.04 -14.83
C ALA A 113 26.73 -4.10 -16.35
N GLN A 114 27.77 -4.78 -16.81
CA GLN A 114 28.05 -4.93 -18.25
C GLN A 114 26.89 -5.57 -19.04
N ASP A 115 26.07 -6.38 -18.39
CA ASP A 115 24.89 -7.02 -18.97
C ASP A 115 23.60 -6.15 -18.90
N GLY A 116 23.73 -4.90 -18.44
CA GLY A 116 22.62 -3.95 -18.30
C GLY A 116 21.83 -4.07 -17.00
N THR A 117 22.25 -4.92 -16.05
CA THR A 117 21.62 -5.05 -14.72
C THR A 117 21.78 -3.76 -13.91
N HIS A 118 20.69 -3.28 -13.32
CA HIS A 118 20.70 -2.17 -12.37
C HIS A 118 19.48 -2.20 -11.43
N THR A 119 19.53 -1.39 -10.36
CA THR A 119 18.48 -1.19 -9.33
C THR A 119 17.95 0.26 -9.28
N GLN A 120 18.20 1.04 -10.33
CA GLN A 120 17.87 2.46 -10.38
C GLN A 120 16.37 2.77 -10.24
N THR A 121 15.50 1.86 -10.70
CA THR A 121 14.04 2.07 -10.65
C THR A 121 13.59 2.09 -9.20
N ILE A 122 13.99 1.09 -8.41
CA ILE A 122 13.62 1.03 -6.99
C ILE A 122 14.28 2.16 -6.18
N GLU A 123 15.54 2.48 -6.46
CA GLU A 123 16.27 3.58 -5.81
C GLU A 123 15.58 4.94 -6.03
N GLY A 124 15.17 5.21 -7.27
CA GLY A 124 14.45 6.45 -7.61
C GLY A 124 13.10 6.56 -6.90
N ASN A 125 12.41 5.44 -6.69
CA ASN A 125 11.11 5.42 -6.03
C ASN A 125 11.21 5.76 -4.54
N TRP A 126 12.31 5.44 -3.85
CA TRP A 126 12.46 5.77 -2.43
C TRP A 126 12.33 7.25 -2.13
N ARG A 127 12.85 8.11 -3.00
CA ARG A 127 12.74 9.57 -2.84
C ARG A 127 11.28 10.01 -2.89
N VAL A 128 10.51 9.48 -3.84
CA VAL A 128 9.10 9.83 -4.03
C VAL A 128 8.27 9.33 -2.84
N LEU A 129 8.47 8.07 -2.43
CA LEU A 129 7.76 7.49 -1.29
C LEU A 129 8.02 8.28 -0.01
N LYS A 130 9.29 8.58 0.29
CA LYS A 130 9.63 9.38 1.48
C LYS A 130 9.01 10.78 1.44
N LYS A 131 8.91 11.40 0.26
CA LYS A 131 8.25 12.72 0.14
C LYS A 131 6.74 12.64 0.44
N ASN A 132 6.08 11.56 0.04
CA ASN A 132 4.63 11.39 0.21
C ASN A 132 4.24 10.94 1.63
N VAL A 133 5.14 10.28 2.37
CA VAL A 133 4.87 9.89 3.76
C VAL A 133 5.31 11.01 4.72
N PRO A 134 4.39 11.60 5.51
CA PRO A 134 4.72 12.60 6.52
C PRO A 134 5.75 12.08 7.51
N GLU A 135 6.70 12.92 7.93
CA GLU A 135 7.80 12.48 8.81
C GLU A 135 7.32 11.89 10.15
N SER A 136 6.21 12.41 10.69
CA SER A 136 5.57 11.93 11.92
C SER A 136 4.92 10.55 11.79
N LYS A 137 4.71 10.08 10.56
CA LYS A 137 4.02 8.82 10.22
C LYS A 137 4.96 7.75 9.66
N ARG A 138 6.28 7.96 9.77
CA ARG A 138 7.30 7.02 9.28
C ARG A 138 7.74 5.98 10.31
N GLU A 139 6.99 5.85 11.40
CA GLU A 139 7.19 4.87 12.46
C GLU A 139 5.83 4.25 12.82
N GLY A 140 5.80 2.94 13.02
CA GLY A 140 4.64 2.23 13.54
C GLY A 140 3.63 1.79 12.48
N SER A 141 2.41 1.47 12.93
CA SER A 141 1.34 0.89 12.10
C SER A 141 0.96 1.76 10.91
N ASP A 142 0.93 3.08 11.11
CA ASP A 142 0.45 4.04 10.13
C ASP A 142 1.29 4.03 8.84
N LEU A 143 2.60 3.74 8.95
CA LEU A 143 3.49 3.73 7.79
C LEU A 143 2.97 2.77 6.71
N GLN A 144 2.51 1.59 7.11
CA GLN A 144 2.03 0.58 6.17
C GLN A 144 0.78 1.05 5.42
N GLU A 145 -0.10 1.82 6.06
CA GLU A 145 -1.31 2.39 5.44
C GLU A 145 -0.95 3.41 4.35
N TYR A 146 0.02 4.29 4.61
CA TYR A 146 0.53 5.22 3.59
C TYR A 146 1.21 4.48 2.43
N LEU A 147 1.88 3.36 2.68
CA LEU A 147 2.47 2.54 1.62
C LEU A 147 1.38 1.89 0.76
N TYR A 148 0.28 1.41 1.37
CA TYR A 148 -0.89 0.90 0.63
C TYR A 148 -1.48 1.98 -0.27
N GLU A 149 -1.67 3.19 0.24
CA GLU A 149 -2.13 4.33 -0.57
C GLU A 149 -1.18 4.59 -1.74
N CYS A 150 0.14 4.61 -1.50
CA CYS A 150 1.13 4.83 -2.55
C CYS A 150 1.08 3.76 -3.65
N MET A 151 0.94 2.48 -3.29
CA MET A 151 0.81 1.38 -4.24
C MET A 151 -0.48 1.50 -5.05
N TRP A 152 -1.60 1.80 -4.38
CA TRP A 152 -2.90 1.97 -5.02
C TRP A 152 -2.89 3.13 -6.03
N ARG A 153 -2.43 4.32 -5.62
CA ARG A 153 -2.34 5.48 -6.51
C ARG A 153 -1.46 5.21 -7.71
N ARG A 154 -0.34 4.49 -7.53
CA ARG A 154 0.56 4.13 -8.61
C ARG A 154 -0.12 3.24 -9.64
N LYS A 155 -0.84 2.20 -9.19
CA LYS A 155 -1.63 1.32 -10.06
C LYS A 155 -2.71 2.09 -10.83
N HIS A 156 -3.37 3.04 -10.17
CA HIS A 156 -4.53 3.76 -10.70
C HIS A 156 -4.21 5.17 -11.24
N THR A 157 -2.95 5.43 -11.63
CA THR A 157 -2.46 6.79 -11.99
C THR A 157 -3.31 7.48 -13.08
N ASN A 158 -3.87 6.71 -14.01
CA ASN A 158 -4.62 7.27 -15.15
C ASN A 158 -6.11 7.53 -14.85
N ASP A 159 -6.66 6.90 -13.81
CA ASP A 159 -8.09 7.02 -13.47
C ASP A 159 -8.31 6.76 -11.97
N LEU A 160 -7.91 7.74 -11.15
CA LEU A 160 -8.02 7.63 -9.69
C LEU A 160 -9.47 7.60 -9.23
N TRP A 161 -10.33 8.46 -9.80
CA TRP A 161 -11.70 8.59 -9.33
C TRP A 161 -12.54 7.36 -9.66
N ALA A 162 -12.52 6.87 -10.90
CA ALA A 162 -13.29 5.67 -11.22
C ALA A 162 -12.77 4.46 -10.44
N SER A 163 -11.44 4.33 -10.29
CA SER A 163 -10.85 3.25 -9.49
C SER A 163 -11.26 3.33 -8.02
N PHE A 164 -11.38 4.54 -7.47
CA PHE A 164 -11.85 4.74 -6.11
C PHE A 164 -13.32 4.33 -5.96
N MET A 165 -14.18 4.73 -6.90
CA MET A 165 -15.60 4.36 -6.92
C MET A 165 -15.80 2.86 -7.07
N VAL A 166 -15.03 2.21 -7.95
CA VAL A 166 -15.01 0.73 -8.08
C VAL A 166 -14.56 0.08 -6.77
N GLY A 167 -13.54 0.64 -6.12
CA GLY A 167 -13.10 0.22 -4.80
C GLY A 167 -14.22 0.28 -3.77
N LEU A 168 -14.91 1.42 -3.65
CA LEU A 168 -16.05 1.59 -2.74
C LEU A 168 -17.18 0.60 -3.03
N ALA A 169 -17.58 0.44 -4.29
CA ALA A 169 -18.61 -0.51 -4.69
C ALA A 169 -18.22 -1.98 -4.41
N SER A 170 -16.92 -2.27 -4.35
CA SER A 170 -16.40 -3.59 -4.00
C SER A 170 -16.28 -3.84 -2.50
N LEU A 171 -16.42 -2.80 -1.66
CA LEU A 171 -16.38 -2.98 -0.21
C LEU A 171 -17.55 -3.87 0.22
N ARG A 172 -17.22 -4.84 1.06
CA ARG A 172 -18.16 -5.78 1.66
C ARG A 172 -18.00 -5.66 3.15
N TYR A 173 -19.08 -5.32 3.82
CA TYR A 173 -19.11 -5.24 5.27
C TYR A 173 -19.82 -6.47 5.80
N ARG A 174 -19.33 -6.98 6.94
CA ARG A 174 -20.12 -7.96 7.69
C ARG A 174 -21.27 -7.20 8.35
N PRO A 175 -22.47 -7.78 8.44
CA PRO A 175 -23.59 -7.15 9.13
C PRO A 175 -23.24 -6.64 10.53
N ALA A 176 -22.46 -7.41 11.31
CA ALA A 176 -22.01 -7.01 12.64
C ALA A 176 -21.07 -5.78 12.69
N ASP A 177 -20.39 -5.45 11.58
CA ASP A 177 -19.56 -4.24 11.48
C ASP A 177 -20.42 -3.01 11.16
N ILE A 178 -21.62 -3.21 10.57
CA ILE A 178 -22.59 -2.16 10.22
C ILE A 178 -23.41 -1.74 11.44
N ASP A 179 -23.79 -2.68 12.31
CA ASP A 179 -24.56 -2.38 13.52
C ASP A 179 -23.82 -1.38 14.43
N ARG A 180 -22.47 -1.44 14.49
CA ARG A 180 -21.65 -0.45 15.20
C ARG A 180 -21.68 0.96 14.60
N LEU A 181 -21.93 1.07 13.29
CA LEU A 181 -22.02 2.36 12.61
C LEU A 181 -23.41 2.97 12.74
N TRP A 182 -24.45 2.13 12.82
CA TRP A 182 -25.82 2.59 13.03
C TRP A 182 -26.06 3.09 14.46
N ASP A 183 -25.44 2.44 15.45
CA ASP A 183 -25.40 2.90 16.86
C ASP A 183 -24.82 4.32 17.01
N TYR A 184 -23.85 4.69 16.15
CA TYR A 184 -23.27 6.04 16.15
C TYR A 184 -24.26 7.09 15.64
N ARG A 185 -25.16 6.72 14.72
CA ARG A 185 -26.17 7.64 14.19
C ARG A 185 -27.20 7.99 15.25
N GLU A 186 -27.57 7.04 16.11
CA GLU A 186 -28.47 7.28 17.23
C GLU A 186 -27.84 8.16 18.33
N LEU A 187 -26.51 8.22 18.46
CA LEU A 187 -25.81 9.10 19.41
C LEU A 187 -25.66 10.55 18.94
N VAL A 188 -25.69 10.79 17.62
CA VAL A 188 -25.54 12.13 17.02
C VAL A 188 -26.91 12.76 16.75
N ASP A 189 -27.94 11.96 16.49
CA ASP A 189 -29.33 12.40 16.34
C ASP A 189 -30.09 12.43 17.69
N ASP A 190 -29.41 12.31 18.84
CA ASP A 190 -30.02 12.48 20.16
C ASP A 190 -30.34 13.98 20.38
N PRO A 191 -31.62 14.38 20.39
CA PRO A 191 -32.01 15.78 20.56
C PRO A 191 -31.63 16.34 21.94
N ASP A 192 -31.28 15.48 22.91
CA ASP A 192 -30.82 15.89 24.24
C ASP A 192 -29.29 16.12 24.31
N ASN A 193 -28.53 15.80 23.24
CA ASN A 193 -27.08 15.99 23.16
C ASN A 193 -26.67 17.32 22.47
N TRP A 194 -27.65 18.15 22.10
CA TRP A 194 -27.44 19.52 21.62
C TRP A 194 -27.32 20.47 22.82
N ASP A 195 -26.11 20.97 23.09
CA ASP A 195 -25.86 22.04 24.05
C ASP A 195 -26.00 23.40 23.34
N PRO A 196 -27.06 24.18 23.61
CA PRO A 196 -27.29 25.46 22.93
C PRO A 196 -26.34 26.59 23.37
N GLU A 197 -25.38 26.36 24.27
CA GLU A 197 -24.50 27.40 24.79
C GLU A 197 -23.15 27.56 24.04
N ASP A 198 -22.82 26.72 23.06
CA ASP A 198 -21.53 26.79 22.30
C ASP A 198 -21.63 27.48 20.93
N ASP A 199 -22.67 28.29 20.71
CA ASP A 199 -22.79 29.14 19.52
C ASP A 199 -22.31 30.57 19.82
N SER A 200 -20.98 30.75 19.90
CA SER A 200 -20.38 32.06 19.68
C SER A 200 -20.00 32.24 18.20
N ASP A 201 -20.99 32.71 17.45
CA ASP A 201 -20.91 33.77 16.43
C ASP A 201 -19.99 33.57 15.21
N SER A 202 -20.61 33.27 14.06
CA SER A 202 -20.22 33.79 12.74
C SER A 202 -21.26 33.37 11.70
N SER A 203 -22.33 34.15 11.62
CA SER A 203 -23.35 34.06 10.58
C SER A 203 -22.78 34.48 9.22
N ASP A 204 -22.88 33.60 8.23
CA ASP A 204 -23.02 34.02 6.83
C ASP A 204 -24.08 33.14 6.15
N ASP A 205 -25.10 33.86 5.69
CA ASP A 205 -26.37 33.41 5.18
C ASP A 205 -26.21 32.81 3.78
N CYS A 206 -26.63 31.55 3.58
CA CYS A 206 -26.81 31.01 2.23
C CYS A 206 -27.98 30.03 2.20
N SER A 207 -29.15 30.61 1.93
CA SER A 207 -30.36 29.87 1.59
C SER A 207 -30.21 29.17 0.24
N LEU A 208 -30.16 27.84 0.26
CA LEU A 208 -30.43 27.01 -0.92
C LEU A 208 -31.48 25.97 -0.56
N SER A 209 -32.65 26.14 -1.17
CA SER A 209 -33.77 25.20 -1.14
C SER A 209 -33.37 23.86 -1.76
N ALA A 210 -33.48 22.78 -1.00
CA ALA A 210 -33.35 21.42 -1.51
C ALA A 210 -34.73 20.88 -1.92
N ASP A 211 -34.88 20.65 -3.23
CA ASP A 211 -35.84 19.72 -3.80
C ASP A 211 -35.05 18.52 -4.36
N SER A 212 -35.34 17.31 -3.90
CA SER A 212 -35.75 16.18 -4.75
C SER A 212 -35.69 14.87 -3.98
N SER A 213 -36.81 14.14 -4.07
CA SER A 213 -37.01 12.70 -3.89
C SER A 213 -35.75 11.81 -3.90
N VAL A 214 -35.52 11.10 -2.79
CA VAL A 214 -34.67 9.90 -2.76
C VAL A 214 -35.56 8.71 -3.14
N SER A 215 -35.29 8.10 -4.29
CA SER A 215 -35.88 6.82 -4.69
C SER A 215 -35.19 5.67 -3.95
N GLU A 216 -35.97 4.79 -3.33
CA GLU A 216 -35.50 3.55 -2.71
C GLU A 216 -34.80 2.64 -3.74
N ILE A 217 -33.56 2.24 -3.46
CA ILE A 217 -32.87 1.16 -4.18
C ILE A 217 -33.15 -0.14 -3.43
N SER A 218 -33.98 -1.00 -4.02
CA SER A 218 -34.16 -2.39 -3.60
C SER A 218 -33.31 -3.30 -4.48
N VAL A 219 -32.36 -4.04 -3.91
CA VAL A 219 -31.85 -5.27 -4.55
C VAL A 219 -31.56 -6.31 -3.48
N SER A 220 -32.40 -7.34 -3.44
CA SER A 220 -32.23 -8.55 -2.65
C SER A 220 -31.47 -9.60 -3.48
N ASP A 221 -30.31 -10.04 -2.98
CA ASP A 221 -29.67 -11.30 -3.38
C ASP A 221 -29.46 -12.17 -2.12
N PRO A 222 -30.28 -13.21 -1.89
CA PRO A 222 -30.33 -13.93 -0.62
C PRO A 222 -29.23 -15.01 -0.46
N SER A 223 -28.12 -14.92 -1.21
CA SER A 223 -27.06 -15.95 -1.19
C SER A 223 -25.70 -15.48 -0.64
N SER A 224 -25.61 -14.27 -0.06
CA SER A 224 -24.35 -13.68 0.40
C SER A 224 -24.44 -13.21 1.86
N ASP A 225 -23.59 -13.73 2.73
CA ASP A 225 -23.39 -13.29 4.13
C ASP A 225 -22.80 -11.85 4.26
N TYR A 226 -22.79 -11.09 3.17
CA TYR A 226 -22.20 -9.76 3.06
C TYR A 226 -23.15 -8.81 2.34
N MET A 227 -23.30 -7.59 2.87
CA MET A 227 -24.02 -6.52 2.19
C MET A 227 -23.10 -5.75 1.25
N VAL A 228 -23.67 -5.31 0.13
CA VAL A 228 -23.07 -4.43 -0.88
C VAL A 228 -23.65 -3.03 -0.71
N ILE A 229 -22.84 -1.99 -0.95
CA ILE A 229 -23.32 -0.61 -1.01
C ILE A 229 -24.01 -0.37 -2.36
#